data_AF-A0A2E6XEV5-F1
#
_entry.id   AF-A0A2E6XEV5-F1
#
_cell.length_a   1.000
_cell.length_b   1.000
_cell.length_c   1.000
_cell.angle_alpha   90.00
_cell.angle_beta   90.00
_cell.angle_gamma   90.00
#
_symmetry.space_group_name_H-M   'P 1'
#
loop_
_entity.id
_entity.type
_entity.pdbx_description
1 polymer ?
#
loop_
_entity_poly.entity_id
_entity_poly.type
_entity_poly.pdbx_seq_one_letter_code
_entity_poly.pdbx_strand_id
1 'polypeptide(L)'
;MTTATRPITSSPILDSVPEFYHYEDTGCEVSASCLNCPLPQCKYDDPAWFQRNRRLARDFKIWSAMQQEGLTVDETAERFSVTVRTVFRIMRRCRDAAMVDQEELAVFAAD
;
A
#
# COMPACT_ATOMS: atom_id res chain seq x y z
N MET A 1 43.21 19.50 -49.68
CA MET A 1 42.03 18.85 -49.07
C MET A 1 42.41 18.47 -47.65
N THR A 2 42.20 19.36 -46.68
CA THR A 2 42.67 19.18 -45.30
C THR A 2 41.45 18.76 -44.47
N THR A 3 41.34 17.47 -44.16
CA THR A 3 40.32 16.95 -43.26
C THR A 3 40.68 17.32 -41.83
N ALA A 4 39.96 18.30 -41.27
CA ALA A 4 40.04 18.64 -39.86
C ALA A 4 39.31 17.56 -39.05
N THR A 5 40.04 16.59 -38.52
CA THR A 5 39.53 15.67 -37.49
C THR A 5 39.45 16.45 -36.19
N ARG A 6 38.23 16.87 -35.81
CA ARG A 6 37.95 17.39 -34.47
C ARG A 6 37.99 16.23 -33.47
N PRO A 7 38.76 16.29 -32.37
CA PRO A 7 38.60 15.34 -31.29
C PRO A 7 37.23 15.57 -30.66
N ILE A 8 36.38 14.54 -30.68
CA ILE A 8 35.15 14.52 -29.88
C ILE A 8 35.60 14.34 -28.43
N THR A 9 35.88 15.45 -27.75
CA THR A 9 35.94 15.46 -26.29
C THR A 9 34.51 15.41 -25.78
N SER A 10 33.91 14.22 -25.75
CA SER A 10 32.74 14.00 -24.91
C SER A 10 33.22 14.02 -23.47
N SER A 11 33.31 15.21 -22.88
CA SER A 11 33.32 15.31 -21.43
C SER A 11 32.06 14.59 -20.95
N PRO A 12 32.15 13.51 -20.14
CA PRO A 12 30.97 12.98 -19.50
C PRO A 12 30.35 14.15 -18.76
N ILE A 13 29.06 14.40 -18.99
CA ILE A 13 28.30 15.36 -18.20
C ILE A 13 28.42 14.83 -16.78
N LEU A 14 29.25 15.48 -15.96
CA LEU A 14 29.32 15.19 -14.52
C LEU A 14 27.88 15.27 -14.02
N ASP A 15 27.40 14.16 -13.43
CA ASP A 15 26.03 14.00 -12.93
C ASP A 15 24.94 13.73 -14.01
N SER A 16 25.27 13.05 -15.12
CA SER A 16 24.23 12.51 -16.04
C SER A 16 23.32 11.46 -15.40
N VAL A 17 23.79 10.87 -14.30
CA VAL A 17 23.07 10.02 -13.35
C VAL A 17 23.25 10.70 -11.99
N PRO A 18 22.29 10.67 -11.05
CA PRO A 18 22.41 11.39 -9.79
C PRO A 18 23.35 10.63 -8.84
N GLU A 19 24.65 10.64 -9.14
CA GLU A 19 25.65 9.86 -8.40
C GLU A 19 25.89 10.46 -7.00
N PHE A 20 25.60 11.75 -6.85
CA PHE A 20 25.73 12.50 -5.59
C PHE A 20 24.40 12.83 -4.93
N TYR A 21 23.28 12.29 -5.42
CA TYR A 21 21.99 12.50 -4.80
C TYR A 21 21.87 11.65 -3.53
N HIS A 22 21.76 12.31 -2.38
CA HIS A 22 21.57 11.62 -1.12
C HIS A 22 20.12 11.15 -1.01
N TYR A 23 19.87 9.88 -1.33
CA TYR A 23 18.57 9.26 -1.13
C TYR A 23 18.37 8.95 0.35
N GLU A 24 17.74 9.88 1.07
CA GLU A 24 17.37 9.69 2.47
C GLU A 24 16.20 8.71 2.58
N ASP A 25 16.34 7.70 3.45
CA ASP A 25 15.24 6.81 3.80
C ASP A 25 14.35 7.47 4.86
N THR A 26 13.37 8.24 4.42
CA THR A 26 12.37 8.87 5.30
C THR A 26 11.16 7.97 5.57
N GLY A 27 11.09 6.79 4.95
CA GLY A 27 9.93 5.90 5.04
C GLY A 27 8.61 6.51 4.53
N CYS A 28 7.49 6.01 5.06
CA CYS A 28 6.13 6.46 4.80
C CYS A 28 5.18 6.12 5.98
N GLU A 29 3.86 6.33 5.84
CA GLU A 29 2.86 6.01 6.88
C GLU A 29 2.80 4.54 7.27
N VAL A 30 3.42 3.63 6.52
CA VAL A 30 3.45 2.20 6.83
C VAL A 30 4.71 1.80 7.61
N SER A 31 5.82 2.49 7.39
CA SER A 31 7.10 2.22 8.06
C SER A 31 7.99 3.45 8.00
N ALA A 32 8.66 3.77 9.10
CA ALA A 32 9.64 4.87 9.17
C ALA A 32 10.91 4.62 8.33
N SER A 33 11.15 3.39 7.87
CA SER A 33 12.27 3.03 6.99
C SER A 33 11.83 2.03 5.93
N CYS A 34 12.17 2.30 4.67
CA CYS A 34 11.90 1.43 3.52
C CYS A 34 12.55 0.06 3.66
N LEU A 35 13.76 0.01 4.21
CA LEU A 35 14.51 -1.25 4.39
C LEU A 35 13.94 -2.16 5.48
N ASN A 36 13.10 -1.61 6.36
CA ASN A 36 12.41 -2.36 7.41
C ASN A 36 10.89 -2.40 7.18
N CYS A 37 10.44 -2.09 5.96
CA CYS A 37 9.02 -2.04 5.64
C CYS A 37 8.41 -3.45 5.67
N PRO A 38 7.31 -3.68 6.41
CA PRO A 38 6.67 -4.99 6.48
C PRO A 38 5.83 -5.33 5.24
N LEU A 39 5.64 -4.37 4.32
CA LEU A 39 4.86 -4.62 3.11
C LEU A 39 5.59 -5.56 2.14
N PRO A 40 4.89 -6.52 1.52
CA PRO A 40 5.47 -7.38 0.49
C PRO A 40 5.72 -6.63 -0.84
N GLN A 41 5.06 -5.48 -1.04
CA GLN A 41 5.23 -4.60 -2.19
C GLN A 41 5.13 -3.14 -1.74
N CYS A 42 5.98 -2.26 -2.28
CA CYS A 42 5.92 -0.84 -1.95
C CYS A 42 4.60 -0.22 -2.42
N LYS A 43 3.97 0.57 -1.55
CA LYS A 43 2.73 1.29 -1.87
C LYS A 43 2.86 2.31 -3.02
N TYR A 44 4.08 2.78 -3.29
CA TYR A 44 4.35 3.72 -4.37
C TYR A 44 4.53 2.99 -5.71
N ASP A 45 4.95 1.72 -5.69
CA ASP A 45 5.09 0.91 -6.89
C ASP A 45 3.72 0.50 -7.46
N ASP A 46 2.78 0.12 -6.59
CA ASP A 46 1.38 -0.13 -6.97
C ASP A 46 0.40 0.51 -5.95
N PRO A 47 0.02 1.78 -6.18
CA PRO A 47 -0.95 2.47 -5.35
C PRO A 47 -2.34 1.81 -5.34
N ALA A 48 -2.73 1.15 -6.43
CA ALA A 48 -4.04 0.51 -6.54
C ALA A 48 -4.11 -0.77 -5.69
N TRP A 49 -3.04 -1.57 -5.70
CA TRP A 49 -2.84 -2.70 -4.79
C TRP A 49 -2.88 -2.24 -3.34
N PHE A 50 -2.14 -1.19 -2.98
CA PHE A 50 -2.10 -0.71 -1.59
C PHE A 50 -3.47 -0.26 -1.09
N GLN A 51 -4.18 0.55 -1.88
CA GLN A 51 -5.52 1.02 -1.53
C GLN A 51 -6.53 -0.13 -1.39
N ARG A 52 -6.46 -1.13 -2.27
CA ARG A 52 -7.31 -2.32 -2.21
C ARG A 52 -7.07 -3.11 -0.93
N ASN A 53 -5.82 -3.44 -0.61
CA ASN A 53 -5.46 -4.22 0.57
C ASN A 53 -5.76 -3.46 1.87
N ARG A 54 -5.45 -2.16 1.94
CA ARG A 54 -5.78 -1.32 3.09
C ARG A 54 -7.29 -1.20 3.31
N ARG A 55 -8.09 -1.23 2.25
CA ARG A 55 -9.55 -1.29 2.38
C ARG A 55 -10.01 -2.65 2.90
N LEU A 56 -9.49 -3.74 2.35
CA LEU A 56 -9.83 -5.09 2.80
C LEU A 56 -9.45 -5.30 4.27
N ALA A 57 -8.28 -4.85 4.72
CA ALA A 57 -7.86 -4.95 6.12
C ALA A 57 -8.86 -4.26 7.07
N ARG A 58 -9.33 -3.04 6.72
CA ARG A 58 -10.38 -2.35 7.49
C ARG A 58 -11.71 -3.09 7.47
N ASP A 59 -12.11 -3.59 6.30
CA ASP A 59 -13.34 -4.37 6.17
C ASP A 59 -13.28 -5.66 7.00
N PHE A 60 -12.12 -6.33 7.06
CA PHE A 60 -11.88 -7.50 7.89
C PHE A 60 -11.98 -7.20 9.39
N LYS A 61 -11.45 -6.05 9.87
CA LYS A 61 -11.65 -5.62 11.27
C LYS A 61 -13.13 -5.54 11.65
N ILE A 62 -13.96 -4.98 10.77
CA ILE A 62 -15.41 -4.85 10.99
C ILE A 62 -16.09 -6.22 10.94
N TRP A 63 -15.74 -7.03 9.94
CA TRP A 63 -16.29 -8.38 9.77
C TRP A 63 -15.91 -9.31 10.93
N SER A 64 -14.67 -9.26 11.42
CA SER A 64 -14.22 -10.06 12.56
C SER A 64 -14.94 -9.67 13.84
N ALA A 65 -15.10 -8.37 14.11
CA ALA A 65 -15.86 -7.89 15.27
C ALA A 65 -17.33 -8.35 15.22
N MET A 66 -17.97 -8.25 14.05
CA MET A 66 -19.34 -8.74 13.85
C MET A 66 -19.47 -10.24 14.17
N GLN A 67 -18.51 -11.06 13.74
CA GLN A 67 -18.52 -12.51 13.97
C GLN A 67 -18.17 -12.90 15.41
N GLN A 68 -17.17 -12.26 16.02
CA GLN A 68 -16.71 -12.56 17.38
C GLN A 68 -17.72 -12.15 18.44
N GLU A 69 -18.43 -11.04 18.21
CA GLU A 69 -19.37 -10.46 19.17
C GLU A 69 -20.83 -10.81 18.83
N GLY A 70 -21.07 -11.52 17.72
CA GLY A 70 -22.41 -11.95 17.31
C GLY A 70 -23.34 -10.80 16.92
N LEU A 71 -22.80 -9.69 16.44
CA LEU A 71 -23.56 -8.49 16.08
C LEU A 71 -24.43 -8.73 14.85
N THR A 72 -25.64 -8.20 14.87
CA THR A 72 -26.48 -8.06 13.69
C THR A 72 -25.92 -7.00 12.73
N VAL A 73 -26.47 -6.95 11.52
CA VAL A 73 -26.09 -5.96 10.51
C VAL A 73 -26.36 -4.53 11.00
N ASP A 74 -27.48 -4.32 11.69
CA ASP A 74 -27.88 -3.00 12.18
C ASP A 74 -27.00 -2.56 13.36
N GLU A 75 -26.71 -3.45 14.31
CA GLU A 75 -25.81 -3.17 15.43
C GLU A 75 -24.38 -2.89 14.94
N THR A 76 -23.92 -3.62 13.91
CA THR A 76 -22.62 -3.36 13.27
C THR A 76 -22.60 -1.99 12.59
N ALA A 77 -23.69 -1.63 11.90
CA ALA A 77 -23.83 -0.33 11.24
C ALA A 77 -23.74 0.82 12.26
N GLU A 78 -24.47 0.71 13.37
CA GLU A 78 -24.45 1.69 14.46
C GLU A 78 -23.06 1.78 15.10
N ARG A 79 -22.49 0.64 15.52
CA ARG A 79 -21.19 0.58 16.21
C ARG A 79 -20.06 1.23 15.41
N PHE A 80 -20.00 0.96 14.11
CA PHE A 80 -18.93 1.48 13.25
C PHE A 80 -19.31 2.78 12.54
N SER A 81 -20.47 3.38 12.87
CA SER A 81 -20.96 4.61 12.25
C SER A 81 -20.99 4.52 10.71
N VAL A 82 -21.45 3.38 10.19
CA VAL A 82 -21.61 3.13 8.76
C VAL A 82 -23.06 2.81 8.41
N THR A 83 -23.41 2.91 7.14
CA THR A 83 -24.75 2.48 6.70
C THR A 83 -24.86 0.95 6.68
N VAL A 84 -26.08 0.42 6.85
CA VAL A 84 -26.42 -0.99 6.62
C VAL A 84 -25.94 -1.49 5.25
N ARG A 85 -26.10 -0.66 4.20
CA ARG A 85 -25.57 -0.96 2.85
C ARG A 85 -24.05 -1.14 2.86
N THR A 86 -23.33 -0.34 3.63
CA THR A 86 -21.87 -0.47 3.78
C THR A 86 -21.53 -1.82 4.41
N VAL A 87 -22.26 -2.23 5.45
CA VAL A 87 -22.07 -3.54 6.09
C VAL A 87 -22.27 -4.67 5.07
N PHE A 88 -23.38 -4.70 4.32
CA PHE A 88 -23.57 -5.72 3.27
C PHE A 88 -22.43 -5.73 2.22
N ARG A 89 -21.92 -4.56 1.84
CA ARG A 89 -20.78 -4.47 0.92
C ARG A 89 -19.48 -4.99 1.54
N ILE A 90 -19.28 -4.81 2.84
CA ILE A 90 -18.16 -5.39 3.60
C ILE A 90 -18.28 -6.91 3.59
N MET A 91 -19.44 -7.45 3.97
CA MET A 91 -19.72 -8.89 3.98
C MET A 91 -19.43 -9.53 2.62
N ARG A 92 -19.86 -8.89 1.52
CA ARG A 92 -19.57 -9.36 0.16
C ARG A 92 -18.07 -9.36 -0.13
N ARG A 93 -17.37 -8.26 0.14
CA ARG A 93 -15.93 -8.16 -0.14
C ARG A 93 -15.10 -9.14 0.68
N CYS A 94 -15.39 -9.29 1.97
CA CYS A 94 -14.69 -10.25 2.83
C CYS A 94 -14.93 -11.70 2.39
N ARG A 95 -16.14 -12.02 1.89
CA ARG A 95 -16.43 -13.33 1.31
C ARG A 95 -15.66 -13.58 0.02
N ASP A 96 -15.63 -12.59 -0.88
CA ASP A 96 -14.89 -12.67 -2.14
C ASP A 96 -13.37 -12.74 -1.89
N ALA A 97 -12.89 -12.14 -0.79
CA ALA A 97 -11.48 -12.11 -0.38
C ALA A 97 -11.07 -13.25 0.57
N ALA A 98 -11.97 -14.15 0.99
CA ALA A 98 -11.69 -15.23 1.95
C ALA A 98 -10.69 -16.29 1.45
N MET A 99 -10.10 -16.10 0.27
CA MET A 99 -8.98 -16.89 -0.27
C MET A 99 -7.61 -16.21 -0.06
N VAL A 100 -7.57 -15.03 0.57
CA VAL A 100 -6.34 -14.27 0.88
C VAL A 100 -5.93 -14.55 2.33
N ASP A 101 -4.64 -14.79 2.55
CA ASP A 101 -4.06 -15.08 3.87
C ASP A 101 -4.30 -13.90 4.83
N GLN A 102 -4.93 -14.17 5.98
CA GLN A 102 -5.32 -13.13 6.94
C GLN A 102 -4.10 -12.51 7.65
N GLU A 103 -2.98 -13.24 7.76
CA GLU A 103 -1.74 -12.73 8.34
C GLU A 103 -1.11 -11.62 7.48
N GLU A 104 -1.18 -11.74 6.16
CA GLU A 104 -0.63 -10.73 5.23
C GLU A 104 -1.41 -9.41 5.30
N LEU A 105 -2.71 -9.49 5.57
CA LEU A 105 -3.59 -8.31 5.73
C LEU A 105 -3.35 -7.54 7.03
N ALA A 106 -2.79 -8.18 8.07
CA ALA A 106 -2.49 -7.53 9.34
C ALA A 106 -1.46 -6.39 9.17
N VAL A 107 -0.57 -6.49 8.17
CA VAL A 107 0.41 -5.46 7.84
C VAL A 107 -0.25 -4.13 7.44
N PHE A 108 -1.45 -4.19 6.86
CA PHE A 108 -2.22 -3.01 6.45
C PHE A 108 -3.19 -2.52 7.53
N ALA A 109 -3.28 -3.24 8.65
CA ALA A 109 -4.17 -2.95 9.75
C ALA A 109 -3.53 -1.99 10.79
N ALA A 110 -2.28 -1.57 10.60
CA ALA A 110 -1.67 -0.51 11.39
C ALA A 110 -2.40 0.82 11.13
N ASP A 111 -2.88 1.43 12.22
CA ASP A 111 -3.63 2.70 12.23
C ASP A 111 -2.67 3.90 12.33
#